data_AF-A0A3D1IZ82-F1
#
_entry.id   AF-A0A3D1IZ82-F1
#
_cell.length_a   1.000
_cell.length_b   1.000
_cell.length_c   1.000
_cell.angle_alpha   90.00
_cell.angle_beta   90.00
_cell.angle_gamma   90.00
#
_symmetry.space_group_name_H-M   'P 1'
#
loop_
_entity.id
_entity.type
_entity.pdbx_description
1 polymer ?
#
loop_
_entity_poly.entity_id
_entity_poly.type
_entity_poly.pdbx_seq_one_letter_code
_entity_poly.pdbx_strand_id
1 'polypeptide(L)'
;MVFHRRGGEEQVGSFRRGKHPRDYSSIEKIDILNMSKSEQTGFSLVEVLIAVFVLALGVIGVAGMQLTAIRTSQQSAFQTTAVELATEMGDEMRANDQQMQLPDGSNPFLNVDYQSQSGAPASAHATCYSRAANCSGEELAAFDINEWEQRVKASLPTSRAKICRDGRPWDGDAKSLTWDCDSSSGNILIKIGWRARNPDGSFTAASGMSFPPIVALTVMPRTR
;
A
#
# COMPACT_ATOMS: atom_id res chain seq x y z
N MET A 1 37.21 4.49 19.28
CA MET A 1 36.83 3.96 20.60
C MET A 1 37.47 2.58 20.72
N VAL A 2 38.59 2.51 21.45
CA VAL A 2 39.45 1.31 21.58
C VAL A 2 39.16 0.70 22.95
N PHE A 3 38.76 -0.58 22.99
CA PHE A 3 38.57 -1.31 24.25
C PHE A 3 39.74 -2.27 24.50
N HIS A 4 40.41 -2.04 25.62
CA HIS A 4 41.50 -2.83 26.18
C HIS A 4 41.04 -4.25 26.56
N ARG A 5 41.80 -5.26 26.12
CA ARG A 5 41.72 -6.64 26.59
C ARG A 5 42.68 -6.79 27.78
N ARG A 6 42.17 -7.15 28.97
CA ARG A 6 43.01 -7.58 30.11
C ARG A 6 43.27 -9.08 30.01
N GLY A 7 44.54 -9.45 30.17
CA GLY A 7 45.01 -10.82 30.31
C GLY A 7 44.78 -11.38 31.71
N GLY A 8 44.70 -12.71 31.75
CA GLY A 8 44.76 -13.52 32.97
C GLY A 8 45.70 -14.70 32.70
N GLU A 9 46.85 -14.69 33.35
CA GLU A 9 47.78 -15.81 33.53
C GLU A 9 47.18 -16.80 34.53
N GLU A 10 47.21 -18.10 34.21
CA GLU A 10 47.09 -19.14 35.23
C GLU A 10 48.03 -20.33 34.91
N GLN A 11 49.18 -20.27 35.59
CA GLN A 11 49.96 -21.33 36.23
C GLN A 11 49.97 -22.75 35.61
N VAL A 12 51.16 -23.09 35.10
CA VAL A 12 51.58 -24.42 34.65
C VAL A 12 51.79 -25.35 35.86
N GLY A 13 50.88 -26.31 36.03
CA GLY A 13 51.02 -27.42 36.99
C GLY A 13 51.91 -28.53 36.46
N SER A 14 53.02 -28.78 37.16
CA SER A 14 53.98 -29.87 36.92
C SER A 14 53.33 -31.26 37.14
N PHE A 15 53.18 -32.04 36.07
CA PHE A 15 52.66 -33.40 36.14
C PHE A 15 53.82 -34.42 36.15
N ARG A 16 54.09 -35.01 37.32
CA ARG A 16 55.09 -36.07 37.49
C ARG A 16 54.60 -37.39 36.89
N ARG A 17 55.47 -38.01 36.11
CA ARG A 17 55.25 -39.27 35.40
C ARG A 17 55.34 -40.46 36.37
N GLY A 18 54.19 -40.96 36.85
CA GLY A 18 54.08 -42.23 37.56
C GLY A 18 53.87 -43.40 36.58
N LYS A 19 54.83 -44.32 36.50
CA LYS A 19 54.66 -45.62 35.84
C LYS A 19 53.74 -46.48 36.71
N HIS A 20 52.55 -46.80 36.21
CA HIS A 20 51.74 -47.88 36.74
C HIS A 20 51.63 -48.99 35.68
N PRO A 21 52.07 -50.23 35.95
CA PRO A 21 51.87 -51.36 35.06
C PRO A 21 50.37 -51.67 34.97
N ARG A 22 49.91 -51.93 33.74
CA ARG A 22 48.54 -52.33 33.45
C ARG A 22 48.35 -53.77 33.92
N ASP A 23 47.46 -53.96 34.88
CA ASP A 23 46.92 -55.26 35.23
C ASP A 23 45.54 -55.39 34.56
N TYR A 24 45.45 -56.29 33.58
CA TYR A 24 44.25 -56.58 32.78
C TYR A 24 43.51 -57.83 33.30
N SER A 25 43.55 -58.11 34.60
CA SER A 25 42.99 -59.33 35.20
C SER A 25 41.57 -59.17 35.76
N SER A 26 40.73 -58.35 35.14
CA SER A 26 39.30 -58.26 35.51
C SER A 26 38.41 -57.92 34.31
N ILE A 27 38.44 -58.79 33.29
CA ILE A 27 37.36 -58.88 32.31
C ILE A 27 36.38 -59.92 32.83
N GLU A 28 35.50 -59.53 33.74
CA GLU A 28 34.26 -60.28 33.95
C GLU A 28 33.22 -59.41 34.65
N LYS A 29 32.48 -58.68 33.82
CA LYS A 29 31.04 -58.40 33.91
C LYS A 29 30.75 -57.26 32.96
N ILE A 30 30.60 -57.61 31.69
CA ILE A 30 29.81 -56.79 30.77
C ILE A 30 28.39 -56.90 31.31
N ASP A 31 28.00 -55.98 32.16
CA ASP A 31 26.60 -55.71 32.45
C ASP A 31 25.99 -55.21 31.14
N ILE A 32 25.49 -56.16 30.34
CA ILE A 32 24.56 -55.92 29.24
C ILE A 32 23.26 -55.43 29.91
N LEU A 33 23.28 -54.22 30.46
CA LEU A 33 22.08 -53.53 30.88
C LEU A 33 21.32 -53.17 29.62
N ASN A 34 20.48 -54.13 29.23
CA ASN A 34 19.19 -53.94 28.62
C ASN A 34 19.18 -52.80 27.59
N MET A 35 19.74 -53.08 26.42
CA MET A 35 19.47 -52.28 25.23
C MET A 35 17.97 -52.38 24.98
N SER A 36 17.19 -51.44 25.53
CA SER A 36 15.74 -51.40 25.35
C SER A 36 15.53 -51.46 23.85
N LYS A 37 14.94 -52.55 23.37
CA LYS A 37 14.60 -52.71 21.97
C LYS A 37 13.64 -51.57 21.67
N SER A 38 14.14 -50.50 21.07
CA SER A 38 13.34 -49.40 20.56
C SER A 38 12.39 -50.06 19.56
N GLU A 39 11.17 -50.34 19.98
CA GLU A 39 10.14 -50.84 19.08
C GLU A 39 9.93 -49.73 18.04
N GLN A 40 10.47 -49.94 16.84
CA GLN A 40 10.14 -49.09 15.71
C GLN A 40 8.66 -49.32 15.39
N THR A 41 7.81 -48.49 15.97
CA THR A 41 6.42 -48.37 15.55
C THR A 41 6.43 -47.77 14.15
N GLY A 42 6.26 -48.60 13.13
CA GLY A 42 6.07 -48.13 11.76
C GLY A 42 4.82 -47.26 11.66
N PHE A 43 4.87 -46.21 10.84
CA PHE A 43 3.73 -45.35 10.56
C PHE A 43 2.59 -46.17 9.94
N SER A 44 1.36 -45.98 10.43
CA SER A 44 0.17 -46.54 9.80
C SER A 44 -0.11 -45.81 8.49
N LEU A 45 -0.58 -46.53 7.46
CA LEU A 45 -1.00 -45.92 6.18
C LEU A 45 -2.09 -44.84 6.39
N VAL A 46 -2.93 -45.02 7.41
CA VAL A 46 -3.97 -44.06 7.81
C VAL A 46 -3.37 -42.76 8.35
N GLU A 47 -2.26 -42.84 9.06
CA GLU A 47 -1.58 -41.68 9.66
C GLU A 47 -1.00 -40.77 8.58
N VAL A 48 -0.35 -41.35 7.57
CA VAL A 48 0.15 -40.61 6.40
C VAL A 48 -1.00 -39.98 5.62
N LEU A 49 -2.12 -40.69 5.47
CA LEU A 49 -3.31 -40.17 4.77
C LEU A 49 -3.91 -38.95 5.50
N ILE A 50 -4.00 -39.01 6.83
CA ILE A 50 -4.46 -37.87 7.65
C ILE A 50 -3.46 -36.70 7.54
N ALA A 51 -2.15 -36.97 7.59
CA ALA A 51 -1.13 -35.92 7.47
C ALA A 51 -1.21 -35.20 6.12
N VAL A 52 -1.33 -35.94 5.01
CA VAL A 52 -1.50 -35.36 3.67
C VAL A 52 -2.82 -34.61 3.54
N PHE A 53 -3.91 -35.10 4.14
CA PHE A 53 -5.20 -34.42 4.15
C PHE A 53 -5.14 -33.07 4.88
N VAL A 54 -4.58 -33.04 6.10
CA VAL A 54 -4.39 -31.79 6.86
C VAL A 54 -3.46 -30.82 6.13
N LEU A 55 -2.38 -31.34 5.53
CA LEU A 55 -1.48 -30.53 4.71
C LEU A 55 -2.20 -29.90 3.50
N ALA A 56 -3.04 -30.68 2.81
CA ALA A 56 -3.82 -30.20 1.67
C ALA A 56 -4.76 -29.05 2.09
N LEU A 57 -5.45 -29.18 3.22
CA LEU A 57 -6.28 -28.11 3.78
C LEU A 57 -5.44 -26.87 4.14
N GLY A 58 -4.26 -27.07 4.72
CA GLY A 58 -3.33 -25.98 5.04
C GLY A 58 -2.90 -25.18 3.80
N VAL A 59 -2.55 -25.87 2.71
CA VAL A 59 -2.14 -25.22 1.44
C VAL A 59 -3.29 -24.42 0.83
N ILE A 60 -4.53 -24.95 0.84
CA ILE A 60 -5.71 -24.23 0.35
C ILE A 60 -5.94 -22.96 1.18
N GLY A 61 -5.78 -23.05 2.51
CA GLY A 61 -5.88 -21.90 3.41
C GLY A 61 -4.87 -20.80 3.08
N VAL A 62 -3.60 -21.16 2.89
CA VAL A 62 -2.54 -20.21 2.53
C VAL A 62 -2.78 -19.56 1.17
N ALA A 63 -3.23 -20.33 0.18
CA ALA A 63 -3.57 -19.80 -1.14
C ALA A 63 -4.70 -18.75 -1.08
N GLY A 64 -5.73 -18.99 -0.27
CA GLY A 64 -6.80 -18.02 -0.04
C GLY A 64 -6.33 -16.73 0.64
N MET A 65 -5.44 -16.86 1.63
CA MET A 65 -4.83 -15.70 2.30
C MET A 65 -3.95 -14.91 1.35
N GLN A 66 -3.17 -15.57 0.48
CA GLN A 66 -2.29 -14.92 -0.49
C GLN A 66 -3.08 -14.06 -1.48
N LEU A 67 -4.22 -14.55 -1.98
CA LEU A 67 -5.09 -13.77 -2.86
C LEU A 67 -5.65 -12.53 -2.18
N THR A 68 -6.08 -12.66 -0.92
CA THR A 68 -6.58 -11.53 -0.13
C THR A 68 -5.46 -10.51 0.11
N ALA A 69 -4.26 -10.96 0.48
CA ALA A 69 -3.11 -10.09 0.70
C ALA A 69 -2.74 -9.27 -0.55
N ILE A 70 -2.75 -9.90 -1.74
CA ILE A 70 -2.50 -9.19 -3.01
C ILE A 70 -3.55 -8.11 -3.26
N ARG A 71 -4.84 -8.41 -3.03
CA ARG A 71 -5.93 -7.44 -3.23
C ARG A 71 -5.81 -6.26 -2.28
N THR A 72 -5.59 -6.53 -0.99
CA THR A 72 -5.42 -5.47 0.01
C THR A 72 -4.20 -4.62 -0.31
N SER A 73 -3.07 -5.24 -0.67
CA SER A 73 -1.85 -4.53 -1.09
C SER A 73 -2.10 -3.61 -2.29
N GLN A 74 -2.82 -4.09 -3.32
CA GLN A 74 -3.16 -3.28 -4.48
C GLN A 74 -4.08 -2.10 -4.11
N GLN A 75 -5.11 -2.32 -3.28
CA GLN A 75 -5.99 -1.23 -2.84
C GLN A 75 -5.24 -0.19 -2.00
N SER A 76 -4.34 -0.62 -1.11
CA SER A 76 -3.48 0.29 -0.35
C SER A 76 -2.56 1.09 -1.26
N ALA A 77 -1.98 0.47 -2.29
CA ALA A 77 -1.14 1.18 -3.26
C ALA A 77 -1.93 2.27 -4.01
N PHE A 78 -3.14 1.95 -4.51
CA PHE A 78 -3.99 2.95 -5.17
C PHE A 78 -4.42 4.07 -4.23
N GLN A 79 -4.70 3.76 -2.96
CA GLN A 79 -5.03 4.78 -1.97
C GLN A 79 -3.85 5.73 -1.72
N THR A 80 -2.63 5.20 -1.57
CA THR A 80 -1.42 6.02 -1.43
C THR A 80 -1.25 6.92 -2.65
N THR A 81 -1.32 6.38 -3.87
CA THR A 81 -1.18 7.17 -5.09
C THR A 81 -2.29 8.22 -5.24
N ALA A 82 -3.52 7.93 -4.86
CA ALA A 82 -4.60 8.90 -4.89
C ALA A 82 -4.36 10.07 -3.89
N VAL A 83 -3.84 9.77 -2.69
CA VAL A 83 -3.48 10.82 -1.72
C VAL A 83 -2.32 11.67 -2.24
N GLU A 84 -1.30 11.05 -2.86
CA GLU A 84 -0.18 11.76 -3.49
C GLU A 84 -0.67 12.70 -4.60
N LEU A 85 -1.49 12.20 -5.53
CA LEU A 85 -2.08 13.00 -6.61
C LEU A 85 -2.97 14.13 -6.09
N ALA A 86 -3.76 13.89 -5.04
CA ALA A 86 -4.57 14.94 -4.43
C ALA A 86 -3.71 16.01 -3.75
N THR A 87 -2.62 15.59 -3.10
CA THR A 87 -1.69 16.50 -2.42
C THR A 87 -0.94 17.36 -3.43
N GLU A 88 -0.43 16.75 -4.51
CA GLU A 88 0.23 17.42 -5.63
C GLU A 88 -0.65 18.53 -6.22
N MET A 89 -1.88 18.20 -6.63
CA MET A 89 -2.82 19.20 -7.15
C MET A 89 -3.15 20.26 -6.09
N GLY A 90 -3.28 19.88 -4.82
CA GLY A 90 -3.48 20.84 -3.74
C GLY A 90 -2.33 21.85 -3.61
N ASP A 91 -1.10 21.43 -3.88
CA ASP A 91 0.08 22.29 -3.86
C ASP A 91 0.18 23.16 -5.12
N GLU A 92 -0.14 22.63 -6.30
CA GLU A 92 -0.28 23.39 -7.55
C GLU A 92 -1.34 24.51 -7.41
N MET A 93 -2.50 24.18 -6.83
CA MET A 93 -3.56 25.15 -6.53
C MET A 93 -3.10 26.25 -5.55
N ARG A 94 -2.32 25.90 -4.53
CA ARG A 94 -1.75 26.87 -3.57
C ARG A 94 -0.66 27.73 -4.21
N ALA A 95 0.10 27.20 -5.15
CA ALA A 95 1.07 27.96 -5.94
C ALA A 95 0.36 29.01 -6.79
N ASN A 96 -0.82 28.67 -7.31
CA ASN A 96 -1.69 29.55 -8.11
C ASN A 96 -2.92 30.06 -7.33
N ASP A 97 -2.65 30.56 -6.12
CA ASP A 97 -3.69 30.97 -5.15
C ASP A 97 -4.64 32.07 -5.68
N GLN A 98 -4.16 32.91 -6.60
CA GLN A 98 -5.00 33.93 -7.25
C GLN A 98 -6.17 33.32 -8.04
N GLN A 99 -5.94 32.23 -8.78
CA GLN A 99 -6.98 31.53 -9.53
C GLN A 99 -7.91 30.76 -8.59
N MET A 100 -7.35 30.19 -7.52
CA MET A 100 -8.12 29.43 -6.52
C MET A 100 -9.10 30.31 -5.71
N GLN A 101 -8.79 31.60 -5.53
CA GLN A 101 -9.67 32.56 -4.86
C GLN A 101 -10.84 33.03 -5.73
N LEU A 102 -10.88 32.68 -7.02
CA LEU A 102 -11.95 33.10 -7.90
C LEU A 102 -13.30 32.44 -7.52
N PRO A 103 -14.43 33.12 -7.81
CA PRO A 103 -15.75 32.54 -7.71
C PRO A 103 -15.91 31.30 -8.60
N ASP A 104 -16.85 30.42 -8.25
CA ASP A 104 -17.02 29.11 -8.90
C ASP A 104 -17.09 29.17 -10.44
N GLY A 105 -17.79 30.15 -11.01
CA GLY A 105 -17.91 30.30 -12.47
C GLY A 105 -16.65 30.78 -13.19
N SER A 106 -15.62 31.23 -12.48
CA SER A 106 -14.36 31.73 -13.06
C SER A 106 -13.13 31.00 -12.55
N ASN A 107 -13.29 30.07 -11.61
CA ASN A 107 -12.17 29.32 -11.04
C ASN A 107 -11.86 28.10 -11.91
N PRO A 108 -10.70 28.06 -12.60
CA PRO A 108 -10.38 26.97 -13.52
C PRO A 108 -10.33 25.61 -12.83
N PHE A 109 -9.89 25.56 -11.56
CA PHE A 109 -9.81 24.31 -10.80
C PHE A 109 -11.17 23.70 -10.49
N LEU A 110 -12.23 24.51 -10.37
CA LEU A 110 -13.58 24.01 -10.02
C LEU A 110 -14.33 23.41 -11.21
N ASN A 111 -13.76 23.48 -12.42
CA ASN A 111 -14.30 22.86 -13.63
C ASN A 111 -13.87 21.40 -13.81
N VAL A 112 -13.02 20.88 -12.92
CA VAL A 112 -12.49 19.52 -13.01
C VAL A 112 -13.55 18.50 -12.59
N ASP A 113 -14.00 17.68 -13.56
CA ASP A 113 -14.75 16.43 -13.35
C ASP A 113 -14.21 15.39 -14.34
N TYR A 114 -13.00 14.92 -14.06
CA TYR A 114 -12.34 13.89 -14.84
C TYR A 114 -13.01 12.53 -14.62
N GLN A 115 -13.29 11.84 -15.72
CA GLN A 115 -13.86 10.51 -15.71
C GLN A 115 -13.13 9.60 -16.71
N SER A 116 -12.73 8.40 -16.28
CA SER A 116 -11.98 7.49 -17.17
C SER A 116 -12.74 7.03 -18.42
N GLN A 117 -14.07 7.17 -18.43
CA GLN A 117 -14.93 6.81 -19.56
C GLN A 117 -15.23 7.98 -20.50
N SER A 118 -15.04 9.23 -20.04
CA SER A 118 -15.00 10.35 -20.98
C SER A 118 -13.73 10.22 -21.82
N GLY A 119 -13.82 10.56 -23.11
CA GLY A 119 -12.68 10.52 -24.04
C GLY A 119 -11.47 11.29 -23.51
N ALA A 120 -10.33 11.16 -24.19
CA ALA A 120 -9.08 11.79 -23.78
C ALA A 120 -9.30 13.27 -23.38
N PRO A 121 -8.69 13.74 -22.26
CA PRO A 121 -8.82 15.12 -21.84
C PRO A 121 -8.40 16.04 -22.99
N ALA A 122 -9.14 17.13 -23.19
CA ALA A 122 -8.93 18.03 -24.31
C ALA A 122 -7.47 18.53 -24.31
N SER A 123 -6.73 18.24 -25.37
CA SER A 123 -5.27 18.44 -25.42
C SER A 123 -4.88 19.83 -25.95
N ALA A 124 -5.70 20.86 -25.73
CA ALA A 124 -5.49 22.20 -26.28
C ALA A 124 -5.15 23.20 -25.17
N HIS A 125 -4.03 23.00 -24.50
CA HIS A 125 -3.50 23.92 -23.48
C HIS A 125 -2.06 24.32 -23.81
N ALA A 126 -1.66 25.53 -23.45
CA ALA A 126 -0.28 25.98 -23.57
C ALA A 126 0.63 25.09 -22.71
N THR A 127 1.79 24.69 -23.22
CA THR A 127 2.76 23.91 -22.44
C THR A 127 3.58 24.86 -21.56
N CYS A 128 3.26 24.92 -20.27
CA CYS A 128 3.85 25.89 -19.33
C CYS A 128 5.18 25.42 -18.69
N TYR A 129 5.92 24.54 -19.36
CA TYR A 129 7.20 23.97 -18.88
C TYR A 129 8.36 24.99 -18.78
N SER A 130 8.26 26.13 -19.47
CA SER A 130 9.36 27.10 -19.53
C SER A 130 8.88 28.51 -19.30
N ARG A 131 9.75 29.35 -18.74
CA ARG A 131 9.49 30.78 -18.59
C ARG A 131 9.21 31.48 -19.93
N ALA A 132 9.78 30.98 -21.03
CA ALA A 132 9.54 31.53 -22.36
C ALA A 132 8.09 31.34 -22.85
N ALA A 133 7.34 30.38 -22.28
CA ALA A 133 5.93 30.19 -22.58
C ALA A 133 5.06 31.37 -22.09
N ASN A 134 5.54 32.14 -21.10
CA ASN A 134 4.84 33.31 -20.53
C ASN A 134 3.36 33.06 -20.18
N CYS A 135 3.05 31.89 -19.61
CA CYS A 135 1.68 31.54 -19.24
C CYS A 135 1.10 32.51 -18.20
N SER A 136 -0.12 32.96 -18.45
CA SER A 136 -0.98 33.57 -17.43
C SER A 136 -1.33 32.56 -16.33
N GLY A 137 -1.83 33.04 -15.19
CA GLY A 137 -2.26 32.16 -14.10
C GLY A 137 -3.37 31.20 -14.55
N GLU A 138 -4.28 31.62 -15.42
CA GLU A 138 -5.33 30.77 -15.97
C GLU A 138 -4.77 29.67 -16.89
N GLU A 139 -3.84 30.03 -17.78
CA GLU A 139 -3.18 29.06 -18.67
C GLU A 139 -2.32 28.06 -17.89
N LEU A 140 -1.64 28.50 -16.84
CA LEU A 140 -0.89 27.63 -15.94
C LEU A 140 -1.83 26.64 -15.22
N ALA A 141 -2.95 27.11 -14.68
CA ALA A 141 -3.93 26.23 -14.04
C ALA A 141 -4.50 25.18 -15.01
N ALA A 142 -4.81 25.60 -16.24
CA ALA A 142 -5.31 24.68 -17.27
C ALA A 142 -4.26 23.63 -17.69
N PHE A 143 -2.99 24.03 -17.73
CA PHE A 143 -1.87 23.13 -17.96
C PHE A 143 -1.70 22.11 -16.82
N ASP A 144 -1.65 22.58 -15.56
CA ASP A 144 -1.49 21.74 -14.36
C ASP A 144 -2.63 20.72 -14.26
N ILE A 145 -3.88 21.17 -14.45
CA ILE A 145 -5.07 20.29 -14.48
C ILE A 145 -4.92 19.20 -15.54
N ASN A 146 -4.49 19.56 -16.75
CA ASN A 146 -4.35 18.59 -17.83
C ASN A 146 -3.27 17.55 -17.52
N GLU A 147 -2.11 17.98 -17.01
CA GLU A 147 -1.03 17.05 -16.65
C GLU A 147 -1.48 16.12 -15.51
N TRP A 148 -2.14 16.68 -14.50
CA TRP A 148 -2.68 15.91 -13.39
C TRP A 148 -3.75 14.90 -13.82
N GLU A 149 -4.68 15.26 -14.70
CA GLU A 149 -5.68 14.33 -15.23
C GLU A 149 -5.03 13.16 -16.00
N GLN A 150 -3.94 13.44 -16.74
CA GLN A 150 -3.17 12.38 -17.40
C GLN A 150 -2.49 11.45 -16.38
N ARG A 151 -1.92 12.00 -15.29
CA ARG A 151 -1.34 11.20 -14.20
C ARG A 151 -2.41 10.37 -13.47
N VAL A 152 -3.58 10.95 -13.19
CA VAL A 152 -4.74 10.22 -12.62
C VAL A 152 -5.16 9.06 -13.51
N LYS A 153 -5.26 9.28 -14.83
CA LYS A 153 -5.58 8.23 -15.81
C LYS A 153 -4.54 7.12 -15.84
N ALA A 154 -3.26 7.47 -15.81
CA ALA A 154 -2.15 6.52 -15.89
C ALA A 154 -2.03 5.67 -14.61
N SER A 155 -2.27 6.27 -13.45
CA SER A 155 -2.03 5.66 -12.15
C SER A 155 -3.24 4.92 -11.58
N LEU A 156 -4.46 5.38 -11.86
CA LEU A 156 -5.69 4.83 -11.27
C LEU A 156 -6.62 4.27 -12.35
N PRO A 157 -6.81 2.94 -12.43
CA PRO A 157 -7.71 2.35 -13.42
C PRO A 157 -9.16 2.68 -13.10
N THR A 158 -9.95 3.00 -14.12
CA THR A 158 -11.39 3.31 -13.97
C THR A 158 -11.68 4.35 -12.87
N SER A 159 -10.91 5.43 -12.90
CA SER A 159 -10.96 6.50 -11.91
C SER A 159 -11.93 7.61 -12.27
N ARG A 160 -12.35 8.34 -11.24
CA ARG A 160 -12.99 9.65 -11.32
C ARG A 160 -12.27 10.59 -10.39
N ALA A 161 -12.08 11.83 -10.82
CA ALA A 161 -11.53 12.87 -10.00
C ALA A 161 -12.33 14.16 -10.20
N LYS A 162 -12.70 14.83 -9.12
CA LYS A 162 -13.52 16.04 -9.16
C LYS A 162 -13.00 17.04 -8.15
N ILE A 163 -12.91 18.30 -8.55
CA ILE A 163 -12.54 19.39 -7.66
C ILE A 163 -13.74 20.33 -7.57
N CYS A 164 -14.20 20.59 -6.35
CA CYS A 164 -15.39 21.41 -6.12
C CYS A 164 -15.38 22.02 -4.73
N ARG A 165 -16.19 23.06 -4.50
CA ARG A 165 -16.51 23.53 -3.15
C ARG A 165 -17.59 22.66 -2.55
N ASP A 166 -17.37 22.16 -1.35
CA ASP A 166 -18.33 21.28 -0.68
C ASP A 166 -18.20 21.40 0.85
N GLY A 167 -19.31 21.73 1.50
CA GLY A 167 -19.45 21.80 2.95
C GLY A 167 -19.96 20.50 3.57
N ARG A 168 -20.43 19.55 2.76
CA ARG A 168 -21.06 18.29 3.21
C ARG A 168 -20.58 17.09 2.38
N PRO A 169 -19.27 16.77 2.41
CA PRO A 169 -18.71 15.69 1.59
C PRO A 169 -19.12 14.28 2.05
N TRP A 170 -19.65 14.14 3.27
CA TRP A 170 -20.04 12.85 3.86
C TRP A 170 -21.55 12.69 3.91
N ASP A 171 -22.05 11.60 3.34
CA ASP A 171 -23.44 11.14 3.48
C ASP A 171 -23.53 10.12 4.63
N GLY A 172 -24.27 10.49 5.69
CA GLY A 172 -24.46 9.66 6.88
C GLY A 172 -25.31 8.41 6.64
N ASP A 173 -26.27 8.48 5.72
CA ASP A 173 -27.17 7.36 5.40
C ASP A 173 -26.45 6.35 4.50
N ALA A 174 -25.75 6.85 3.47
CA ALA A 174 -24.95 6.02 2.57
C ALA A 174 -23.61 5.57 3.20
N LYS A 175 -23.23 6.15 4.36
CA LYS A 175 -21.94 5.92 5.04
C LYS A 175 -20.74 6.02 4.10
N SER A 176 -20.76 7.02 3.22
CA SER A 176 -19.74 7.20 2.19
C SER A 176 -19.60 8.66 1.78
N LEU A 177 -18.52 8.96 1.07
CA LEU A 177 -18.33 10.27 0.45
C LEU A 177 -19.25 10.41 -0.77
N THR A 178 -19.63 11.64 -1.11
CA THR A 178 -20.48 11.94 -2.26
C THR A 178 -19.69 12.65 -3.38
N TRP A 179 -20.10 12.44 -4.64
CA TRP A 179 -19.54 13.17 -5.79
C TRP A 179 -20.18 14.54 -6.00
N ASP A 180 -21.42 14.69 -5.60
CA ASP A 180 -22.11 15.96 -5.66
C ASP A 180 -21.51 16.90 -4.63
N CYS A 181 -21.62 18.19 -4.92
CA CYS A 181 -21.01 19.23 -4.12
C CYS A 181 -22.09 20.28 -3.86
N ASP A 182 -22.27 20.69 -2.60
CA ASP A 182 -23.16 21.80 -2.29
C ASP A 182 -22.45 23.13 -2.58
N SER A 183 -22.87 23.79 -3.65
CA SER A 183 -22.11 24.88 -4.26
C SER A 183 -21.93 26.11 -3.35
N SER A 184 -20.76 26.73 -3.48
CA SER A 184 -20.38 28.12 -3.17
C SER A 184 -19.88 28.54 -1.76
N SER A 185 -20.08 27.78 -0.68
CA SER A 185 -19.61 28.22 0.67
C SER A 185 -18.72 27.22 1.43
N GLY A 186 -18.47 26.06 0.83
CA GLY A 186 -17.56 25.04 1.36
C GLY A 186 -16.08 25.33 1.09
N ASN A 187 -15.22 24.58 1.78
CA ASN A 187 -13.82 24.50 1.38
C ASN A 187 -13.70 23.84 0.00
N ILE A 188 -12.60 24.09 -0.70
CA ILE A 188 -12.34 23.37 -1.94
C ILE A 188 -11.88 21.96 -1.58
N LEU A 189 -12.51 20.94 -2.16
CA LEU A 189 -12.14 19.54 -2.02
C LEU A 189 -11.67 18.96 -3.33
N ILE A 190 -10.57 18.23 -3.27
CA ILE A 190 -10.12 17.31 -4.32
C ILE A 190 -10.65 15.93 -3.95
N LYS A 191 -11.60 15.42 -4.74
CA LYS A 191 -12.24 14.12 -4.57
C LYS A 191 -11.68 13.15 -5.61
N ILE A 192 -11.18 12.00 -5.18
CA ILE A 192 -10.66 10.95 -6.07
C ILE A 192 -11.25 9.60 -5.66
N GLY A 193 -11.64 8.81 -6.66
CA GLY A 193 -12.06 7.43 -6.47
C GLY A 193 -11.69 6.57 -7.67
N TRP A 194 -11.64 5.26 -7.44
CA TRP A 194 -11.39 4.26 -8.46
C TRP A 194 -12.25 3.03 -8.18
N ARG A 195 -12.44 2.20 -9.20
CA ARG A 195 -13.09 0.90 -9.03
C ARG A 195 -12.03 -0.18 -8.87
N ALA A 196 -12.16 -0.98 -7.82
CA ALA A 196 -11.48 -2.27 -7.77
C ALA A 196 -12.07 -3.20 -8.83
N ARG A 197 -11.21 -3.97 -9.52
CA ARG A 197 -11.69 -5.08 -10.37
C ARG A 197 -12.19 -6.22 -9.50
N ASN A 198 -13.26 -6.87 -9.95
CA ASN A 198 -13.70 -8.12 -9.36
C ASN A 198 -12.70 -9.25 -9.63
N PRO A 199 -12.75 -10.37 -8.86
CA PRO A 199 -11.90 -11.55 -9.07
C PRO A 199 -11.96 -12.15 -10.49
N ASP A 200 -13.09 -11.99 -11.17
CA ASP A 200 -13.35 -12.44 -12.54
C ASP A 200 -12.89 -11.42 -13.61
N GLY A 201 -12.27 -10.31 -13.19
CA GLY A 201 -11.83 -9.24 -14.07
C GLY A 201 -12.95 -8.33 -14.57
N SER A 202 -14.21 -8.59 -14.20
CA SER A 202 -15.33 -7.74 -14.56
C SER A 202 -15.34 -6.44 -13.74
N PHE A 203 -15.92 -5.39 -14.33
CA PHE A 203 -16.37 -4.23 -13.58
C PHE A 203 -17.83 -4.48 -13.20
N THR A 204 -18.25 -4.18 -11.97
CA THR A 204 -19.67 -4.27 -11.60
C THR A 204 -20.51 -3.41 -12.57
N ALA A 205 -21.53 -3.98 -13.20
CA ALA A 205 -22.34 -3.27 -14.19
C ALA A 205 -23.25 -2.24 -13.49
N ALA A 206 -22.69 -1.09 -13.14
CA ALA A 206 -23.46 0.12 -12.84
C ALA A 206 -23.10 1.12 -13.93
N SER A 207 -24.07 1.40 -14.79
CA SER A 207 -24.05 2.51 -15.73
C SER A 207 -23.74 3.81 -14.97
N GLY A 208 -22.70 4.54 -15.43
CA GLY A 208 -22.26 5.80 -14.84
C GLY A 208 -21.55 5.64 -13.50
N MET A 209 -20.20 5.55 -13.51
CA MET A 209 -19.25 5.66 -12.37
C MET A 209 -19.85 5.75 -10.95
N SER A 210 -20.61 4.72 -10.55
CA SER A 210 -21.37 4.66 -9.30
C SER A 210 -20.53 3.98 -8.23
N PHE A 211 -19.47 4.67 -7.82
CA PHE A 211 -18.68 4.34 -6.64
C PHE A 211 -18.40 5.66 -5.91
N PRO A 212 -18.42 5.70 -4.58
CA PRO A 212 -18.11 6.94 -3.86
C PRO A 212 -16.63 7.33 -4.05
N PRO A 213 -16.27 8.62 -3.92
CA PRO A 213 -14.88 8.99 -3.69
C PRO A 213 -14.30 8.20 -2.51
N ILE A 214 -13.02 7.85 -2.60
CA ILE A 214 -12.29 7.17 -1.52
C ILE A 214 -11.39 8.18 -0.79
N VAL A 215 -10.89 9.18 -1.52
CA VAL A 215 -10.08 10.26 -0.98
C VAL A 215 -10.84 11.58 -1.18
N ALA A 216 -10.87 12.40 -0.14
CA ALA A 216 -11.32 13.79 -0.18
C ALA A 216 -10.31 14.65 0.59
N LEU A 217 -9.52 15.44 -0.13
CA LEU A 217 -8.53 16.34 0.47
C LEU A 217 -9.06 17.78 0.44
N THR A 218 -9.01 18.46 1.58
CA THR A 218 -9.36 19.87 1.66
C THR A 218 -8.17 20.76 1.28
N VAL A 219 -8.39 21.70 0.36
CA VAL A 219 -7.43 22.73 -0.03
C VAL A 219 -7.96 24.08 0.43
N MET A 220 -7.15 24.78 1.22
CA MET A 220 -7.48 26.11 1.75
C MET A 220 -6.67 27.19 1.02
N PRO A 221 -7.31 28.31 0.64
CA PRO A 221 -6.60 29.50 0.18
C PRO A 221 -5.69 30.06 1.25
N ARG A 222 -4.61 30.71 0.82
CA ARG A 222 -3.81 31.50 1.73
C ARG A 222 -4.67 32.68 2.20
N THR A 223 -4.93 32.73 3.50
CA THR A 223 -5.53 33.90 4.13
C THR A 223 -4.57 35.08 3.93
N ARG A 224 -5.07 36.17 3.31
CA ARG A 224 -4.32 37.42 3.20
C ARG A 224 -4.14 38.08 4.56
#